data_AF-A0AAD6UYA0-F1
#
_entry.id   AF-A0AAD6UYA0-F1
#
_cell.length_a   1.000
_cell.length_b   1.000
_cell.length_c   1.000
_cell.angle_alpha   90.00
_cell.angle_beta   90.00
_cell.angle_gamma   90.00
#
_symmetry.space_group_name_H-M   'P 1'
#
loop_
_entity.id
_entity.type
_entity.pdbx_description
1 polymer ?
#
loop_
_entity_poly.entity_id
_entity_poly.type
_entity_poly.pdbx_seq_one_letter_code
_entity_poly.pdbx_strand_id
1 'polypeptide(L)'
;MYSFTGEAGAALAFLIGYLAIFVWMLHGFLTHRIKWRSRYSTVFLHVVIRVASQACGISFGILGFRNTNVFLAFLILGAEGYFSLVLCAFRFVISWHQHNLASGESWLEPRDPPGTSKWRKAFIFIFLGPFAFLFHRNNPMVGFHSVLICANAAIIAGGSYLAGADYTQLDLPDTKRRLLISKITRTAGQSVFLAGNALLLFIILVTIRNNRRDGDLRNKKGTVHPTLILLLIAWIPLIVRGVFGILQACVFSLSYYNPENYNF
;
A
#
# COMPACT_ATOMS: atom_id res chain seq x y z
N MET A 1 10.11 33.47 13.33
CA MET A 1 8.87 32.85 12.85
C MET A 1 9.25 32.03 11.63
N TYR A 2 9.45 30.71 11.79
CA TYR A 2 9.97 29.86 10.71
C TYR A 2 8.90 29.74 9.61
N SER A 3 9.23 30.20 8.40
CA SER A 3 8.40 29.98 7.22
C SER A 3 8.40 28.48 6.93
N PHE A 4 7.24 27.84 7.06
CA PHE A 4 7.05 26.49 6.55
C PHE A 4 7.33 26.52 5.03
N THR A 5 8.42 25.90 4.60
CA THR A 5 8.67 25.62 3.19
C THR A 5 7.50 24.78 2.64
N GLY A 6 7.20 24.89 1.35
CA GLY A 6 6.03 24.22 0.74
C GLY A 6 5.96 22.72 1.00
N GLU A 7 7.11 22.07 1.21
CA GLU A 7 7.24 20.64 1.52
C GLU A 7 6.78 20.31 2.96
N ALA A 8 7.18 21.11 3.94
CA ALA A 8 6.75 20.95 5.33
C ALA A 8 5.24 21.24 5.48
N GLY A 9 4.72 22.21 4.72
CA GLY A 9 3.29 22.49 4.62
C GLY A 9 2.49 21.31 4.05
N ALA A 10 3.00 20.67 2.98
CA ALA A 10 2.36 19.49 2.39
C ALA A 10 2.35 18.29 3.37
N ALA A 11 3.47 18.03 4.03
CA ALA A 11 3.57 16.95 5.03
C ALA A 11 2.58 17.15 6.19
N LEU A 12 2.45 18.39 6.67
CA LEU A 12 1.51 18.75 7.73
C LEU A 12 0.04 18.59 7.28
N ALA A 13 -0.29 19.02 6.06
CA ALA A 13 -1.64 18.86 5.51
C ALA A 13 -2.03 17.37 5.42
N PHE A 14 -1.12 16.51 4.96
CA PHE A 14 -1.35 15.06 4.94
C PHE A 14 -1.51 14.48 6.35
N LEU A 15 -0.73 14.94 7.33
CA LEU A 15 -0.86 14.51 8.73
C LEU A 15 -2.23 14.86 9.29
N ILE A 16 -2.66 16.11 9.14
CA ILE A 16 -3.97 16.58 9.61
C ILE A 16 -5.08 15.78 8.93
N GLY A 17 -4.99 15.56 7.62
CA GLY A 17 -5.97 14.77 6.87
C GLY A 17 -6.09 13.33 7.37
N TYR A 18 -4.96 12.62 7.56
CA TYR A 18 -4.97 11.27 8.10
C TYR A 18 -5.45 11.22 9.55
N LEU A 19 -5.09 12.19 10.37
CA LEU A 19 -5.55 12.28 11.76
C LEU A 19 -7.07 12.51 11.84
N ALA A 20 -7.61 13.41 11.02
CA ALA A 20 -9.05 13.66 10.95
C ALA A 20 -9.82 12.41 10.53
N ILE A 21 -9.35 11.71 9.49
CA ILE A 21 -9.94 10.43 9.05
C ILE A 21 -9.81 9.38 10.15
N PHE A 22 -8.67 9.31 10.83
CA PHE A 22 -8.44 8.37 11.93
C PHE A 22 -9.45 8.57 13.06
N VAL A 23 -9.62 9.81 13.54
CA VAL A 23 -10.58 10.15 14.59
C VAL A 23 -12.01 9.85 14.16
N TRP A 24 -12.39 10.21 12.92
CA TRP A 24 -13.72 9.92 12.38
C TRP A 24 -14.01 8.42 12.32
N MET A 25 -13.07 7.62 11.81
CA MET A 25 -13.22 6.16 11.75
C MET A 25 -13.24 5.53 13.13
N LEU A 26 -12.36 5.97 14.03
CA LEU A 26 -12.31 5.49 15.42
C LEU A 26 -13.65 5.75 16.13
N HIS A 27 -14.19 6.96 15.99
CA HIS A 27 -15.52 7.30 16.49
C HIS A 27 -16.61 6.40 15.87
N GLY A 28 -16.55 6.13 14.56
CA GLY A 28 -17.48 5.23 13.88
C GLY A 28 -17.43 3.77 14.37
N PHE A 29 -16.25 3.26 14.76
CA PHE A 29 -16.09 1.93 15.35
C PHE A 29 -16.52 1.88 16.82
N LEU A 30 -16.17 2.90 17.61
CA LEU A 30 -16.57 3.00 19.02
C LEU A 30 -18.08 3.15 19.19
N THR A 31 -18.75 3.90 18.30
CA THR A 31 -20.20 4.05 18.29
C THR A 31 -20.95 2.90 17.61
N HIS A 32 -20.23 1.82 17.24
CA HIS A 32 -20.77 0.65 16.54
C HIS A 32 -21.50 0.93 15.21
N ARG A 33 -21.37 2.14 14.65
CA ARG A 33 -21.93 2.47 13.32
C ARG A 33 -21.20 1.73 12.19
N ILE A 34 -19.94 1.36 12.42
CA ILE A 34 -19.12 0.57 11.50
C ILE A 34 -18.85 -0.80 12.11
N LYS A 35 -19.20 -1.87 11.38
CA LYS A 35 -18.91 -3.24 11.82
C LYS A 35 -17.42 -3.56 11.65
N TRP A 36 -16.79 -4.16 12.68
CA TRP A 36 -15.39 -4.63 12.68
C TRP A 36 -15.06 -5.70 11.63
N ARG A 37 -16.06 -6.32 11.02
CA ARG A 37 -15.90 -7.32 9.96
C ARG A 37 -16.22 -6.75 8.57
N SER A 38 -16.09 -5.44 8.40
CA SER A 38 -16.42 -4.71 7.17
C SER A 38 -15.16 -4.33 6.38
N ARG A 39 -15.36 -3.91 5.12
CA ARG A 39 -14.32 -3.34 4.22
C ARG A 39 -13.60 -2.15 4.87
N TYR A 40 -14.31 -1.40 5.69
CA TYR A 40 -13.78 -0.25 6.42
C TYR A 40 -12.72 -0.62 7.46
N SER A 41 -12.66 -1.87 7.91
CA SER A 41 -11.61 -2.32 8.83
C SER A 41 -10.25 -2.37 8.16
N THR A 42 -10.17 -2.73 6.87
CA THR A 42 -8.92 -2.67 6.09
C THR A 42 -8.48 -1.22 5.90
N VAL A 43 -9.43 -0.30 5.62
CA VAL A 43 -9.14 1.14 5.48
C VAL A 43 -8.66 1.72 6.81
N PHE A 44 -9.28 1.32 7.93
CA PHE A 44 -8.87 1.77 9.25
C PHE A 44 -7.46 1.31 9.59
N LEU A 45 -7.14 0.04 9.31
CA LEU A 45 -5.77 -0.47 9.47
C LEU A 45 -4.76 0.34 8.65
N HIS A 46 -5.09 0.64 7.39
CA HIS A 46 -4.26 1.51 6.55
C HIS A 46 -4.04 2.89 7.20
N VAL A 47 -5.10 3.54 7.68
CA VAL A 47 -5.02 4.86 8.31
C VAL A 47 -4.17 4.81 9.58
N VAL A 48 -4.34 3.78 10.43
CA VAL A 48 -3.50 3.55 11.62
C VAL A 48 -2.02 3.47 11.26
N ILE A 49 -1.67 2.65 10.27
CA ILE A 49 -0.29 2.49 9.80
C ILE A 49 0.27 3.83 9.30
N ARG A 50 -0.53 4.62 8.57
CA ARG A 50 -0.10 5.93 8.05
C ARG A 50 0.12 6.97 9.15
N VAL A 51 -0.78 7.05 10.13
CA VAL A 51 -0.61 7.94 11.28
C VAL A 51 0.63 7.53 12.09
N ALA A 52 0.83 6.23 12.33
CA ALA A 52 2.02 5.73 13.03
C ALA A 52 3.31 6.05 12.25
N SER A 53 3.33 5.83 10.93
CA SER A 53 4.45 6.22 10.06
C SER A 53 4.76 7.70 10.20
N GLN A 54 3.77 8.58 10.07
CA GLN A 54 3.99 10.03 10.17
C GLN A 54 4.46 10.46 11.56
N ALA A 55 3.95 9.85 12.64
CA ALA A 55 4.44 10.09 14.00
C ALA A 55 5.92 9.72 14.15
N CYS A 56 6.35 8.59 13.57
CA CYS A 56 7.77 8.24 13.50
C CYS A 56 8.58 9.25 12.67
N GLY A 57 8.04 9.72 11.54
CA GLY A 57 8.69 10.74 10.71
C GLY A 57 8.93 12.07 11.45
N ILE A 58 7.94 12.54 12.20
CA ILE A 58 8.06 13.74 13.05
C ILE A 58 9.09 13.51 14.16
N SER A 59 9.02 12.36 14.82
CA SER A 59 9.96 11.99 15.89
C SER A 59 11.40 11.93 15.37
N PHE A 60 11.60 11.39 14.16
CA PHE A 60 12.91 11.42 13.50
C PHE A 60 13.34 12.84 13.12
N GLY A 61 12.43 13.69 12.65
CA GLY A 61 12.74 15.10 12.38
C GLY A 61 13.25 15.87 13.62
N ILE A 62 12.78 15.50 14.83
CA ILE A 62 13.22 16.10 16.09
C ILE A 62 14.52 15.47 16.60
N LEU A 63 14.64 14.14 16.55
CA LEU A 63 15.77 13.40 17.11
C LEU A 63 16.97 13.32 16.16
N GLY A 64 16.75 13.50 14.86
CA GLY A 64 17.76 13.33 13.81
C GLY A 64 18.32 11.90 13.75
N PHE A 65 19.50 11.78 13.13
CA PHE A 65 20.24 10.52 13.00
C PHE A 65 20.73 9.92 14.34
N ARG A 66 20.48 10.59 15.47
CA ARG A 66 20.74 10.05 16.80
C ARG A 66 19.87 8.83 17.13
N ASN A 67 18.73 8.68 16.46
CA ASN A 67 17.85 7.52 16.65
C ASN A 67 17.42 6.90 15.31
N THR A 68 18.33 6.15 14.70
CA THR A 68 18.10 5.41 13.45
C THR A 68 16.93 4.43 13.53
N ASN A 69 16.61 3.90 14.71
CA ASN A 69 15.48 2.96 14.86
C ASN A 69 14.14 3.63 14.52
N VAL A 70 13.97 4.92 14.84
CA VAL A 70 12.76 5.68 14.53
C VAL A 70 12.66 5.94 13.02
N PHE A 71 13.78 6.20 12.36
CA PHE A 71 13.84 6.31 10.90
C PHE A 71 13.50 4.98 10.22
N LEU A 72 14.03 3.88 10.73
CA LEU A 72 13.72 2.56 10.22
C LEU A 72 12.23 2.23 10.39
N ALA A 73 11.66 2.52 11.55
CA ALA A 73 10.22 2.36 11.80
C ALA A 73 9.38 3.22 10.84
N PHE A 74 9.78 4.48 10.59
CA PHE A 74 9.14 5.35 9.60
C PHE A 74 9.13 4.71 8.20
N LEU A 75 10.25 4.16 7.75
CA LEU A 75 10.40 3.51 6.45
C LEU A 75 9.55 2.23 6.34
N ILE A 76 9.58 1.38 7.37
CA ILE A 76 8.79 0.13 7.43
C ILE A 76 7.30 0.46 7.39
N LEU A 77 6.83 1.32 8.30
CA LEU A 77 5.41 1.72 8.35
C LEU A 77 4.99 2.47 7.08
N GLY A 78 5.91 3.20 6.43
CA GLY A 78 5.68 3.86 5.16
C GLY A 78 5.44 2.88 4.01
N ALA A 79 6.23 1.79 3.96
CA ALA A 79 6.08 0.70 3.00
C ALA A 79 4.79 -0.10 3.25
N GLU A 80 4.54 -0.49 4.50
CA GLU A 80 3.29 -1.16 4.93
C GLU A 80 2.03 -0.32 4.62
N GLY A 81 2.15 1.00 4.79
CA GLY A 81 1.07 1.93 4.46
C GLY A 81 0.71 1.88 2.97
N TYR A 82 1.68 1.68 2.09
CA TYR A 82 1.38 1.53 0.66
C TYR A 82 0.79 0.16 0.34
N PHE A 83 1.36 -0.91 0.92
CA PHE A 83 0.84 -2.26 0.78
C PHE A 83 -0.64 -2.37 1.19
N SER A 84 -0.97 -1.88 2.38
CA SER A 84 -2.34 -1.86 2.89
C SER A 84 -3.31 -1.08 1.98
N LEU A 85 -2.87 0.01 1.34
CA LEU A 85 -3.70 0.80 0.41
C LEU A 85 -4.06 0.01 -0.85
N VAL A 86 -3.06 -0.66 -1.46
CA VAL A 86 -3.29 -1.52 -2.63
C VAL A 86 -4.26 -2.64 -2.28
N LEU A 87 -4.07 -3.30 -1.13
CA LEU A 87 -4.98 -4.34 -0.66
C LEU A 87 -6.40 -3.82 -0.41
N CYS A 88 -6.55 -2.61 0.13
CA CYS A 88 -7.87 -1.97 0.27
C CYS A 88 -8.56 -1.87 -1.09
N ALA A 89 -7.88 -1.33 -2.10
CA ALA A 89 -8.47 -1.13 -3.42
C ALA A 89 -8.95 -2.46 -4.05
N PHE A 90 -8.12 -3.51 -3.98
CA PHE A 90 -8.53 -4.85 -4.44
C PHE A 90 -9.73 -5.39 -3.67
N ARG A 91 -9.79 -5.22 -2.35
CA ARG A 91 -10.95 -5.66 -1.54
C ARG A 91 -12.23 -4.91 -1.89
N PHE A 92 -12.15 -3.63 -2.24
CA PHE A 92 -13.31 -2.88 -2.72
C PHE A 92 -13.78 -3.40 -4.09
N VAL A 93 -12.88 -3.73 -5.01
CA VAL A 93 -13.20 -4.34 -6.31
C VAL A 93 -13.85 -5.72 -6.13
N ILE A 94 -13.24 -6.60 -5.34
CA ILE A 94 -13.77 -7.95 -5.05
C ILE A 94 -15.16 -7.87 -4.44
N SER A 95 -15.36 -6.97 -3.48
CA SER A 95 -16.65 -6.80 -2.86
C SER A 95 -17.67 -6.22 -3.85
N TRP A 96 -17.26 -5.35 -4.77
CA TRP A 96 -18.15 -4.89 -5.84
C TRP A 96 -18.56 -6.04 -6.76
N HIS A 97 -17.62 -6.90 -7.18
CA HIS A 97 -17.89 -8.10 -7.98
C HIS A 97 -18.94 -9.00 -7.31
N GLN A 98 -18.76 -9.31 -6.02
CA GLN A 98 -19.65 -10.21 -5.29
C GLN A 98 -21.09 -9.68 -5.13
N HIS A 99 -21.30 -8.36 -5.12
CA HIS A 99 -22.63 -7.78 -4.95
C HIS A 99 -23.33 -7.44 -6.28
N ASN A 100 -22.58 -7.27 -7.37
CA ASN A 100 -23.12 -6.73 -8.63
C ASN A 100 -23.03 -7.68 -9.83
N LEU A 101 -22.13 -8.68 -9.81
CA LEU A 101 -22.09 -9.68 -10.87
C LEU A 101 -23.25 -10.67 -10.71
N ALA A 102 -23.83 -11.08 -11.83
CA ALA A 102 -24.94 -12.05 -11.85
C ALA A 102 -24.56 -13.41 -11.25
N SER A 103 -23.28 -13.78 -11.26
CA SER A 103 -22.76 -15.00 -10.62
C SER A 103 -22.68 -14.90 -9.10
N GLY A 104 -22.69 -13.68 -8.51
CA GLY A 104 -22.41 -13.47 -7.08
C GLY A 104 -20.98 -13.84 -6.66
N GLU A 105 -20.10 -14.16 -7.63
CA GLU A 105 -18.73 -14.60 -7.40
C GLU A 105 -17.73 -13.66 -8.08
N SER A 106 -16.65 -13.36 -7.37
CA SER A 106 -15.55 -12.58 -7.93
C SER A 106 -14.57 -13.50 -8.62
N TRP A 107 -14.26 -13.24 -9.90
CA TRP A 107 -13.18 -13.94 -10.61
C TRP A 107 -11.81 -13.80 -9.90
N LEU A 108 -11.60 -12.72 -9.14
CA LEU A 108 -10.39 -12.50 -8.36
C LEU A 108 -10.34 -13.37 -7.08
N GLU A 109 -11.49 -13.62 -6.46
CA GLU A 109 -11.61 -14.37 -5.21
C GLU A 109 -12.96 -15.11 -5.23
N PRO A 110 -12.97 -16.34 -5.80
CA PRO A 110 -14.15 -17.20 -5.81
C PRO A 110 -14.65 -17.42 -4.38
N ARG A 111 -15.97 -17.55 -4.22
CA ARG A 111 -16.55 -17.75 -2.89
C ARG A 111 -16.21 -19.17 -2.43
N ASP A 112 -15.72 -19.28 -1.21
CA ASP A 112 -15.35 -20.60 -0.68
C ASP A 112 -16.57 -21.53 -0.63
N PRO A 113 -16.42 -22.80 -1.05
CA PRO A 113 -17.50 -23.77 -0.96
C PRO A 113 -17.92 -23.93 0.51
N PRO A 114 -19.23 -24.14 0.76
CA PRO A 114 -19.74 -24.33 2.11
C PRO A 114 -19.07 -25.56 2.75
N GLY A 115 -18.45 -25.38 3.92
CA GLY A 115 -17.72 -26.44 4.64
C GLY A 115 -16.20 -26.24 4.72
N THR A 116 -15.64 -25.25 4.02
CA THR A 116 -14.20 -24.95 4.11
C THR A 116 -13.86 -24.28 5.46
N SER A 117 -13.00 -24.92 6.27
CA SER A 117 -12.59 -24.35 7.56
C SER A 117 -11.78 -23.06 7.36
N LYS A 118 -12.40 -21.92 7.67
CA LYS A 118 -11.77 -20.58 7.62
C LYS A 118 -10.51 -20.50 8.49
N TRP A 119 -10.50 -21.25 9.59
CA TRP A 119 -9.35 -21.37 10.49
C TRP A 119 -8.16 -22.04 9.83
N ARG A 120 -8.38 -23.13 9.06
CA ARG A 120 -7.30 -23.82 8.35
C ARG A 120 -6.64 -22.93 7.30
N LYS A 121 -7.45 -22.12 6.58
CA LYS A 121 -6.93 -21.10 5.65
C LYS A 121 -6.13 -20.02 6.35
N ALA A 122 -6.64 -19.47 7.45
CA ALA A 122 -5.92 -18.47 8.23
C ALA A 122 -4.60 -19.05 8.77
N PHE A 123 -4.62 -20.29 9.25
CA PHE A 123 -3.43 -20.98 9.75
C PHE A 123 -2.39 -21.19 8.64
N ILE A 124 -2.79 -21.68 7.47
CA ILE A 124 -1.87 -21.83 6.32
C ILE A 124 -1.32 -20.46 5.91
N PHE A 125 -2.15 -19.42 5.88
CA PHE A 125 -1.69 -18.08 5.50
C PHE A 125 -0.72 -17.47 6.52
N ILE A 126 -0.96 -17.69 7.81
CA ILE A 126 -0.10 -17.24 8.90
C ILE A 126 1.22 -18.03 8.93
N PHE A 127 1.18 -19.35 8.71
CA PHE A 127 2.33 -20.23 8.89
C PHE A 127 3.20 -20.39 7.62
N LEU A 128 2.59 -20.48 6.44
CA LEU A 128 3.32 -20.55 5.16
C LEU A 128 3.64 -19.17 4.59
N GLY A 129 2.98 -18.11 5.05
CA GLY A 129 3.20 -16.74 4.58
C GLY A 129 3.15 -16.64 3.05
N PRO A 130 4.19 -16.11 2.38
CA PRO A 130 4.23 -15.96 0.92
C PRO A 130 4.21 -17.30 0.17
N PHE A 131 4.45 -18.45 0.82
CA PHE A 131 4.35 -19.77 0.19
C PHE A 131 2.91 -20.32 0.14
N ALA A 132 1.93 -19.62 0.71
CA ALA A 132 0.53 -20.02 0.69
C ALA A 132 -0.04 -20.13 -0.75
N PHE A 133 0.58 -19.48 -1.74
CA PHE A 133 0.19 -19.59 -3.16
C PHE A 133 0.34 -21.01 -3.72
N LEU A 134 1.31 -21.79 -3.23
CA LEU A 134 1.53 -23.18 -3.69
C LEU A 134 0.33 -24.08 -3.37
N PHE A 135 -0.41 -23.76 -2.30
CA PHE A 135 -1.55 -24.55 -1.84
C PHE A 135 -2.90 -24.05 -2.38
N HIS A 136 -3.01 -22.78 -2.80
CA HIS A 136 -4.24 -22.15 -3.28
C HIS A 136 -4.12 -21.67 -4.73
N ARG A 137 -3.70 -22.58 -5.62
CA ARG A 137 -3.43 -22.28 -7.04
C ARG A 137 -4.64 -21.75 -7.82
N ASN A 138 -5.85 -22.01 -7.34
CA ASN A 138 -7.10 -21.56 -7.97
C ASN A 138 -7.52 -20.13 -7.57
N ASN A 139 -6.81 -19.47 -6.65
CA ASN A 139 -7.14 -18.11 -6.17
C ASN A 139 -6.07 -17.11 -6.61
N PRO A 140 -6.28 -16.35 -7.70
CA PRO A 140 -5.27 -15.42 -8.22
C PRO A 140 -4.90 -14.32 -7.19
N MET A 141 -5.82 -13.95 -6.31
CA MET A 141 -5.55 -13.01 -5.23
C MET A 141 -4.50 -13.51 -4.22
N VAL A 142 -4.39 -14.82 -3.97
CA VAL A 142 -3.37 -15.38 -3.07
C VAL A 142 -1.97 -15.25 -3.69
N GLY A 143 -1.86 -15.50 -4.99
CA GLY A 143 -0.61 -15.26 -5.74
C GLY A 143 -0.21 -13.79 -5.70
N PHE A 144 -1.16 -12.89 -5.94
CA PHE A 144 -0.93 -11.44 -5.88
C PHE A 144 -0.50 -10.97 -4.48
N HIS A 145 -1.17 -11.43 -3.42
CA HIS A 145 -0.76 -11.15 -2.03
C HIS A 145 0.65 -11.63 -1.74
N SER A 146 1.02 -12.83 -2.20
CA SER A 146 2.34 -13.41 -1.96
C SER A 146 3.44 -12.59 -2.64
N VAL A 147 3.22 -12.19 -3.89
CA VAL A 147 4.13 -11.31 -4.64
C VAL A 147 4.29 -9.95 -3.95
N LEU A 148 3.19 -9.36 -3.48
CA LEU A 148 3.24 -8.10 -2.76
C LEU A 148 3.96 -8.20 -1.41
N ILE A 149 3.80 -9.30 -0.67
CA ILE A 149 4.54 -9.56 0.57
C ILE A 149 6.05 -9.61 0.28
N CYS A 150 6.46 -10.33 -0.77
CA CYS A 150 7.86 -10.38 -1.19
C CYS A 150 8.39 -8.99 -1.60
N ALA A 151 7.61 -8.22 -2.36
CA ALA A 151 7.97 -6.86 -2.76
C ALA A 151 8.12 -5.91 -1.56
N ASN A 152 7.23 -6.03 -0.58
CA ASN A 152 7.29 -5.24 0.64
C ASN A 152 8.50 -5.62 1.51
N ALA A 153 8.79 -6.92 1.65
CA ALA A 153 10.00 -7.41 2.29
C ALA A 153 11.26 -6.88 1.59
N ALA A 154 11.28 -6.84 0.26
CA ALA A 154 12.37 -6.26 -0.52
C ALA A 154 12.56 -4.76 -0.21
N ILE A 155 11.49 -3.96 -0.18
CA ILE A 155 11.57 -2.53 0.17
C ILE A 155 12.13 -2.34 1.58
N ILE A 156 11.64 -3.11 2.56
CA ILE A 156 12.08 -3.04 3.95
C ILE A 156 13.54 -3.46 4.08
N ALA A 157 13.94 -4.57 3.45
CA ALA A 157 15.32 -5.05 3.46
C ALA A 157 16.26 -4.03 2.84
N GLY A 158 15.90 -3.46 1.68
CA GLY A 158 16.67 -2.40 1.04
C GLY A 158 16.82 -1.18 1.93
N GLY A 159 15.75 -0.73 2.60
CA GLY A 159 15.82 0.40 3.51
C GLY A 159 16.63 0.14 4.78
N SER A 160 16.50 -1.06 5.34
CA SER A 160 17.26 -1.50 6.52
C SER A 160 18.75 -1.59 6.24
N TYR A 161 19.13 -2.03 5.02
CA TYR A 161 20.54 -2.18 4.63
C TYR A 161 21.31 -0.86 4.61
N LEU A 162 20.61 0.27 4.45
CA LEU A 162 21.19 1.60 4.49
C LEU A 162 21.20 2.23 5.89
N ALA A 163 20.33 1.78 6.80
CA ALA A 163 20.16 2.41 8.12
C ALA A 163 21.44 2.42 8.98
N GLY A 164 22.38 1.49 8.77
CA GLY A 164 23.65 1.42 9.51
C GLY A 164 24.90 1.83 8.72
N ALA A 165 24.75 2.47 7.55
CA ALA A 165 25.90 2.92 6.77
C ALA A 165 26.45 4.25 7.32
N ASP A 166 27.78 4.39 7.35
CA ASP A 166 28.42 5.67 7.66
C ASP A 166 28.40 6.58 6.42
N TYR A 167 27.59 7.63 6.48
CA TYR A 167 27.40 8.59 5.40
C TYR A 167 28.49 9.68 5.37
N THR A 168 29.43 9.69 6.33
CA THR A 168 30.52 10.67 6.35
C THR A 168 31.63 10.33 5.34
N GLN A 169 31.69 9.09 4.87
CA GLN A 169 32.65 8.62 3.86
C GLN A 169 31.93 7.86 2.74
N LEU A 170 31.22 8.60 1.88
CA LEU A 170 30.48 8.06 0.73
C LEU A 170 31.36 7.31 -0.28
N ASP A 171 32.67 7.54 -0.27
CA ASP A 171 33.59 6.99 -1.25
C ASP A 171 34.10 5.57 -0.95
N LEU A 172 33.86 5.04 0.25
CA LEU A 172 34.26 3.68 0.56
C LEU A 172 33.50 2.66 -0.31
N PRO A 173 34.20 1.63 -0.82
CA PRO A 173 33.60 0.61 -1.68
C PRO A 173 32.44 -0.14 -1.00
N ASP A 174 32.50 -0.31 0.33
CA ASP A 174 31.43 -0.95 1.10
C ASP A 174 30.16 -0.09 1.19
N THR A 175 30.29 1.22 1.37
CA THR A 175 29.15 2.17 1.39
C THR A 175 28.50 2.23 0.02
N LYS A 176 29.31 2.28 -1.06
CA LYS A 176 28.82 2.23 -2.45
C LYS A 176 28.06 0.93 -2.74
N ARG A 177 28.58 -0.22 -2.29
CA ARG A 177 27.92 -1.53 -2.47
C ARG A 177 26.60 -1.61 -1.70
N ARG A 178 26.57 -1.12 -0.44
CA ARG A 178 25.34 -1.08 0.38
C ARG A 178 24.27 -0.19 -0.25
N LEU A 179 24.68 0.96 -0.75
CA LEU A 179 23.81 1.90 -1.46
C LEU A 179 23.28 1.31 -2.76
N LEU A 180 24.11 0.61 -3.53
CA LEU A 180 23.69 -0.08 -4.75
C LEU A 180 22.64 -1.16 -4.45
N ILE A 181 22.90 -2.03 -3.47
CA ILE A 181 21.97 -3.10 -3.07
C ILE A 181 20.64 -2.48 -2.60
N SER A 182 20.69 -1.51 -1.70
CA SER A 182 19.51 -0.82 -1.18
C SER A 182 18.65 -0.20 -2.30
N LYS A 183 19.30 0.49 -3.26
CA LYS A 183 18.62 1.05 -4.44
C LYS A 183 17.96 -0.03 -5.28
N ILE A 184 18.69 -1.08 -5.66
CA ILE A 184 18.16 -2.17 -6.50
C ILE A 184 16.97 -2.84 -5.81
N THR A 185 17.12 -3.22 -4.54
CA THR A 185 16.08 -3.94 -3.80
C THR A 185 14.82 -3.07 -3.61
N ARG A 186 14.98 -1.77 -3.32
CA ARG A 186 13.85 -0.84 -3.20
C ARG A 186 13.18 -0.59 -4.56
N THR A 187 13.94 -0.35 -5.62
CA THR A 187 13.40 -0.18 -6.97
C THR A 187 12.64 -1.41 -7.44
N ALA A 188 13.17 -2.61 -7.19
CA ALA A 188 12.50 -3.87 -7.53
C ALA A 188 11.17 -4.04 -6.78
N GLY A 189 11.14 -3.75 -5.48
CA GLY A 189 9.88 -3.81 -4.73
C GLY A 189 8.86 -2.77 -5.20
N GLN A 190 9.29 -1.52 -5.43
CA GLN A 190 8.42 -0.44 -5.92
C GLN A 190 7.88 -0.71 -7.33
N SER A 191 8.66 -1.34 -8.21
CA SER A 191 8.21 -1.72 -9.56
C SER A 191 7.14 -2.80 -9.53
N VAL A 192 7.23 -3.77 -8.61
CA VAL A 192 6.17 -4.77 -8.40
C VAL A 192 4.88 -4.09 -7.94
N PHE A 193 4.95 -3.12 -7.03
CA PHE A 193 3.77 -2.34 -6.62
C PHE A 193 3.19 -1.52 -7.77
N LEU A 194 4.03 -0.91 -8.61
CA LEU A 194 3.57 -0.18 -9.80
C LEU A 194 2.85 -1.11 -10.78
N ALA A 195 3.42 -2.29 -11.04
CA ALA A 195 2.79 -3.32 -11.86
C ALA A 195 1.45 -3.78 -11.26
N GLY A 196 1.40 -3.95 -9.93
CA GLY A 196 0.16 -4.26 -9.22
C GLY A 196 -0.92 -3.18 -9.36
N ASN A 197 -0.54 -1.90 -9.34
CA ASN A 197 -1.46 -0.79 -9.59
C ASN A 197 -1.92 -0.74 -11.05
N ALA A 198 -1.05 -1.05 -12.01
CA ALA A 198 -1.43 -1.15 -13.41
C ALA A 198 -2.43 -2.30 -13.64
N LEU A 199 -2.18 -3.45 -13.00
CA LEU A 199 -3.11 -4.58 -13.00
C LEU A 199 -4.46 -4.23 -12.36
N LEU A 200 -4.46 -3.49 -11.24
CA LEU A 200 -5.67 -2.99 -10.60
C LEU A 200 -6.51 -2.13 -11.55
N LEU A 201 -5.88 -1.19 -12.28
CA LEU A 201 -6.57 -0.39 -13.29
C LEU A 201 -7.14 -1.27 -14.39
N PHE A 202 -6.34 -2.20 -14.92
CA PHE A 202 -6.79 -3.12 -15.96
C PHE A 202 -8.05 -3.87 -15.51
N ILE A 203 -8.07 -4.39 -14.28
CA ILE A 203 -9.22 -5.07 -13.71
C ILE A 203 -10.42 -4.12 -13.60
N ILE A 204 -10.25 -2.90 -13.06
CA ILE A 204 -11.33 -1.92 -12.96
C ILE A 204 -11.94 -1.61 -14.34
N LEU A 205 -11.09 -1.42 -15.37
CA LEU A 205 -11.53 -1.14 -16.73
C LEU A 205 -12.27 -2.31 -17.36
N VAL A 206 -11.76 -3.53 -17.19
CA VAL A 206 -12.45 -4.76 -17.65
C VAL A 206 -13.80 -4.91 -16.96
N THR A 207 -13.88 -4.67 -15.65
CA THR A 207 -15.12 -4.71 -14.88
C THR A 207 -16.14 -3.67 -15.36
N ILE A 208 -15.70 -2.43 -15.64
CA ILE A 208 -16.56 -1.39 -16.21
C ILE A 208 -17.07 -1.80 -17.59
N ARG A 209 -16.19 -2.34 -18.45
CA ARG A 209 -16.54 -2.76 -19.80
C ARG A 209 -17.55 -3.91 -19.80
N ASN A 210 -17.34 -4.92 -18.94
CA ASN A 210 -18.27 -6.04 -18.80
C ASN A 210 -19.62 -5.57 -18.25
N ASN A 211 -19.63 -4.71 -17.22
CA ASN A 211 -20.88 -4.18 -16.67
C ASN A 211 -21.67 -3.35 -17.71
N ARG A 212 -20.99 -2.57 -18.55
CA ARG A 212 -21.64 -1.84 -19.65
C ARG A 212 -22.24 -2.80 -20.69
N ARG A 213 -21.50 -3.84 -21.08
CA ARG A 213 -21.96 -4.86 -22.05
C ARG A 213 -23.17 -5.63 -21.52
N ASP A 214 -23.16 -6.03 -20.26
CA ASP A 214 -24.27 -6.75 -19.62
C ASP A 214 -25.50 -5.87 -19.39
N GLY A 215 -25.30 -4.57 -19.14
CA GLY A 215 -26.39 -3.59 -19.05
C GLY A 215 -27.12 -3.40 -20.39
N ASP A 216 -26.35 -3.29 -21.46
CA ASP A 216 -26.86 -3.15 -22.84
C ASP A 216 -27.69 -4.37 -23.27
N LEU A 217 -27.19 -5.58 -22.98
CA LEU A 217 -27.91 -6.83 -23.22
C LEU A 217 -29.21 -6.97 -22.41
N ARG A 218 -29.30 -6.30 -21.25
CA ARG A 218 -30.46 -6.35 -20.35
C ARG A 218 -31.43 -5.17 -20.53
N ASN A 219 -31.23 -4.34 -21.57
CA ASN A 219 -32.03 -3.14 -21.83
C ASN A 219 -32.08 -2.17 -20.62
N LYS A 220 -31.11 -2.26 -19.70
CA LYS A 220 -30.92 -1.31 -18.60
C LYS A 220 -29.80 -0.38 -19.02
N LYS A 221 -30.06 0.93 -19.03
CA LYS A 221 -29.02 1.96 -19.23
C LYS A 221 -27.79 1.56 -18.41
N GLY A 222 -26.70 1.21 -19.08
CA GLY A 222 -25.46 0.70 -18.48
C GLY A 222 -24.77 1.76 -17.63
N THR A 223 -25.36 2.11 -16.48
CA THR A 223 -24.83 3.10 -15.57
C THR A 223 -23.63 2.51 -14.84
N VAL A 224 -22.51 3.24 -14.89
CA VAL A 224 -21.30 2.86 -14.17
C VAL A 224 -21.57 3.08 -12.68
N HIS A 225 -21.41 2.04 -11.87
CA HIS A 225 -21.66 2.13 -10.44
C HIS A 225 -20.70 3.16 -9.78
N PRO A 226 -21.17 4.05 -8.87
CA PRO A 226 -20.35 5.09 -8.26
C PRO A 226 -19.06 4.60 -7.61
N THR A 227 -19.08 3.39 -7.04
CA THR A 227 -17.90 2.73 -6.44
C THR A 227 -16.75 2.51 -7.44
N LEU A 228 -17.05 2.16 -8.70
CA LEU A 228 -16.02 1.97 -9.73
C LEU A 228 -15.41 3.30 -10.16
N ILE A 229 -16.23 4.36 -10.23
CA ILE A 229 -15.75 5.73 -10.50
C ILE A 229 -14.85 6.21 -9.37
N LEU A 230 -15.25 5.98 -8.11
CA LEU A 230 -14.45 6.34 -6.94
C LEU A 230 -13.11 5.59 -6.92
N LEU A 231 -13.10 4.30 -7.27
CA LEU A 231 -11.87 3.51 -7.42
C LEU A 231 -10.98 4.02 -8.56
N LEU A 232 -11.57 4.47 -9.68
CA LEU A 232 -10.82 5.04 -10.80
C LEU A 232 -10.17 6.38 -10.42
N ILE A 233 -10.90 7.24 -9.69
CA ILE A 233 -10.36 8.49 -9.16
C ILE A 233 -9.25 8.20 -8.14
N ALA A 234 -9.47 7.23 -7.24
CA ALA A 234 -8.47 6.82 -6.26
C ALA A 234 -7.22 6.19 -6.90
N TRP A 235 -7.34 5.60 -8.09
CA TRP A 235 -6.19 5.02 -8.79
C TRP A 235 -5.16 6.08 -9.23
N ILE A 236 -5.59 7.29 -9.57
CA ILE A 236 -4.70 8.39 -10.01
C ILE A 236 -3.61 8.70 -8.97
N PRO A 237 -3.92 9.01 -7.70
CA PRO A 237 -2.89 9.23 -6.69
C PRO A 237 -2.07 7.96 -6.39
N LEU A 238 -2.63 6.75 -6.57
CA LEU A 238 -1.88 5.51 -6.41
C LEU A 238 -0.77 5.34 -7.46
N ILE A 239 -1.06 5.63 -8.73
CA ILE A 239 -0.04 5.52 -9.79
C ILE A 239 1.04 6.57 -9.63
N VAL A 240 0.66 7.81 -9.31
CA VAL A 240 1.61 8.90 -9.03
C VAL A 240 2.54 8.49 -7.89
N ARG A 241 2.00 7.96 -6.79
CA ARG A 241 2.82 7.46 -5.67
C ARG A 241 3.78 6.35 -6.10
N GLY A 242 3.33 5.39 -6.92
CA GLY A 242 4.18 4.30 -7.42
C GLY A 242 5.34 4.81 -8.26
N VAL A 243 5.08 5.75 -9.18
CA VAL A 243 6.11 6.39 -10.02
C VAL A 243 7.10 7.16 -9.16
N PHE A 244 6.61 7.99 -8.23
CA PHE A 244 7.46 8.71 -7.28
C PHE A 244 8.33 7.76 -6.45
N GLY A 245 7.80 6.61 -6.01
CA GLY A 245 8.55 5.60 -5.27
C GLY A 245 9.75 5.04 -6.04
N ILE A 246 9.60 4.82 -7.34
CA ILE A 246 10.69 4.37 -8.23
C ILE A 246 11.69 5.51 -8.44
N LEU A 247 11.21 6.71 -8.78
CA LEU A 247 12.07 7.88 -8.98
C LEU A 247 12.93 8.16 -7.74
N GLN A 248 12.35 8.02 -6.55
CA GLN A 248 13.07 8.22 -5.30
C GLN A 248 14.18 7.18 -5.06
N ALA A 249 13.99 5.95 -5.52
CA ALA A 249 15.01 4.92 -5.40
C ALA A 249 16.13 5.08 -6.45
N CYS A 250 15.80 5.62 -7.63
CA CYS A 250 16.77 5.81 -8.72
C CYS A 250 17.59 7.10 -8.58
N VAL A 251 16.98 8.20 -8.12
CA VAL A 251 17.59 9.53 -8.08
C VAL A 251 18.09 9.85 -6.67
N PHE A 252 19.41 9.94 -6.51
CA PHE A 252 20.04 10.17 -5.19
C PHE A 252 19.68 11.53 -4.58
N SER A 253 19.48 12.57 -5.39
CA SER A 253 19.05 13.89 -4.89
C SER A 253 17.64 13.90 -4.29
N LEU A 254 16.76 12.98 -4.70
CA LEU A 254 15.41 12.81 -4.14
C LEU A 254 15.36 11.77 -3.00
N SER A 255 16.47 11.12 -2.71
CA SER A 255 16.55 10.04 -1.73
C SER A 255 16.45 10.58 -0.29
N TYR A 256 15.62 9.93 0.55
CA TYR A 256 15.57 10.19 2.01
C TYR A 256 16.89 9.88 2.74
N TYR A 257 17.90 9.38 2.03
CA TYR A 257 19.20 9.05 2.59
C TYR A 257 20.29 10.04 2.23
N ASN A 258 19.99 11.08 1.44
CA ASN A 258 20.95 12.15 1.24
C ASN A 258 20.92 13.07 2.49
N PRO A 259 22.01 13.16 3.28
CA PRO A 259 22.07 14.06 4.43
C PRO A 259 21.88 15.53 4.02
N GLU A 260 22.26 15.89 2.79
CA GLU A 260 22.10 17.25 2.26
C GLU A 260 20.62 17.69 2.18
N ASN A 261 19.69 16.74 2.07
CA ASN A 261 18.25 17.02 2.12
C ASN A 261 17.74 17.38 3.53
N TYR A 262 18.58 17.20 4.55
CA TYR A 262 18.29 17.49 5.95
C TYR A 262 19.23 18.56 6.53
N ASN A 263 20.14 19.10 5.72
CA ASN A 263 20.95 20.25 6.09
C ASN A 263 20.08 21.50 5.99
N PHE A 264 19.72 22.05 7.14
CA PHE A 264 19.11 23.37 7.31
C PHE A 264 20.19 24.39 7.67
#